data_AF-A0A256I2V2-F1
#
_entry.id   AF-A0A256I2V2-F1
#
_cell.length_a   1.000
_cell.length_b   1.000
_cell.length_c   1.000
_cell.angle_alpha   90.00
_cell.angle_beta   90.00
_cell.angle_gamma   90.00
#
_symmetry.space_group_name_H-M   'P 1'
#
loop_
_entity.id
_entity.type
_entity.pdbx_description
1 polymer ?
#
loop_
_entity_poly.entity_id
_entity_poly.type
_entity_poly.pdbx_seq_one_letter_code
_entity_poly.pdbx_strand_id
1 'polypeptide(L)'
;MAVTTVLGGGAALLVAAAAALVYRDAARVGVDLGSPPLWAGLLVVTSGAALTTFLLVPDAPLPGVLVLAALGPLLYLLERDDSMHGDDPADPTRLPSESERADDSEE
;
A
#
# COMPACT_ATOMS: atom_id res chain seq x y z
N MET A 1 10.60 22.63 18.94
CA MET A 1 10.82 22.91 17.50
C MET A 1 11.78 21.93 16.84
N ALA A 2 12.98 21.65 17.36
CA ALA A 2 13.91 20.73 16.68
C ALA A 2 13.38 19.29 16.51
N VAL A 3 12.77 18.70 17.55
CA VAL A 3 12.29 17.30 17.52
C VAL A 3 11.15 17.09 16.52
N THR A 4 10.20 18.02 16.46
CA THR A 4 9.07 17.98 15.50
C THR A 4 9.53 18.15 14.06
N THR A 5 10.54 18.99 13.81
CA THR A 5 11.09 19.19 12.46
C THR A 5 11.91 17.99 12.00
N VAL A 6 12.67 17.34 12.90
CA VAL A 6 13.43 16.13 12.59
C VAL A 6 12.49 14.94 12.33
N LEU A 7 11.47 14.74 13.18
CA LEU A 7 10.45 13.70 12.98
C LEU A 7 9.65 13.93 11.69
N GLY A 8 9.24 15.18 11.43
CA GLY A 8 8.53 15.53 10.19
C GLY A 8 9.38 15.34 8.94
N GLY A 9 10.66 15.73 8.97
CA GLY A 9 11.57 15.58 7.84
C GLY A 9 11.90 14.11 7.53
N GLY A 10 12.17 13.30 8.57
CA GLY A 10 12.40 11.86 8.40
C GLY A 10 11.16 11.14 7.87
N ALA A 11 9.97 11.45 8.41
CA ALA A 11 8.71 10.89 7.93
C ALA A 11 8.44 11.29 6.48
N ALA A 12 8.66 12.54 6.10
CA ALA A 12 8.47 13.00 4.72
C ALA A 12 9.38 12.27 3.73
N LEU A 13 10.66 12.05 4.09
CA LEU A 13 11.59 11.28 3.26
C LEU A 13 11.15 9.83 3.11
N LEU A 14 10.70 9.19 4.19
CA LEU A 14 10.19 7.81 4.13
C LEU A 14 8.95 7.71 3.25
N VAL A 15 8.00 8.63 3.40
CA VAL A 15 6.79 8.68 2.57
C VAL A 15 7.13 8.92 1.10
N ALA A 16 8.06 9.83 0.80
CA ALA A 16 8.51 10.08 -0.57
C ALA A 16 9.21 8.85 -1.18
N ALA A 17 10.06 8.16 -0.41
CA ALA A 17 10.71 6.94 -0.86
C ALA A 17 9.69 5.82 -1.12
N ALA A 18 8.74 5.62 -0.20
CA ALA A 18 7.68 4.64 -0.36
C ALA A 18 6.78 4.96 -1.56
N ALA A 19 6.44 6.23 -1.78
CA ALA A 19 5.66 6.67 -2.94
C ALA A 19 6.40 6.41 -4.27
N ALA A 20 7.70 6.65 -4.31
CA ALA A 20 8.52 6.33 -5.47
C ALA A 20 8.58 4.81 -5.73
N LEU A 21 8.64 3.99 -4.68
CA LEU A 21 8.59 2.53 -4.80
C LEU A 21 7.23 2.05 -5.32
N VAL A 22 6.13 2.53 -4.74
CA VAL A 22 4.76 2.19 -5.19
C VAL A 22 4.54 2.63 -6.64
N TYR A 23 4.94 3.85 -7.01
CA TYR A 23 4.85 4.31 -8.40
C TYR A 23 5.62 3.38 -9.36
N ARG A 24 6.87 3.05 -9.02
CA ARG A 24 7.73 2.22 -9.85
C ARG A 24 7.19 0.80 -9.97
N ASP A 25 6.67 0.26 -8.88
CA ASP A 25 6.10 -1.08 -8.84
C ASP A 25 4.80 -1.15 -9.65
N ALA A 26 3.89 -0.19 -9.47
CA ALA A 26 2.63 -0.13 -10.20
C ALA A 26 2.84 -0.01 -11.72
N ALA A 27 3.86 0.76 -12.13
CA ALA A 27 4.24 0.89 -13.53
C ALA A 27 4.87 -0.39 -14.13
N ARG A 28 5.39 -1.28 -13.28
CA ARG A 28 6.00 -2.56 -13.71
C ARG A 28 5.00 -3.70 -13.73
N VAL A 29 4.15 -3.78 -12.70
CA VAL A 29 3.08 -4.77 -12.60
C VAL A 29 2.03 -4.49 -13.68
N GLY A 30 1.74 -3.21 -13.94
CA GLY A 30 0.71 -2.81 -14.90
C GLY A 30 -0.68 -2.94 -14.29
N VAL A 31 -0.89 -2.27 -13.15
CA VAL A 31 -2.16 -2.30 -12.40
C VAL A 31 -3.40 -2.10 -13.29
N ASP A 32 -4.44 -2.88 -13.03
CA ASP A 32 -5.68 -2.89 -13.81
C ASP A 32 -6.59 -1.73 -13.45
N LEU A 33 -6.66 -1.38 -12.16
CA LEU A 33 -7.44 -0.26 -11.66
C LEU A 33 -6.54 0.95 -11.35
N GLY A 34 -6.83 2.03 -12.06
CA GLY A 34 -6.24 3.33 -11.81
C GLY A 34 -4.93 3.55 -12.57
N SER A 35 -3.93 4.12 -11.89
CA SER A 35 -2.64 4.44 -12.52
C SER A 35 -1.52 4.54 -11.48
N PRO A 36 -0.25 4.38 -11.87
CA PRO A 36 0.88 4.50 -10.94
C PRO A 36 0.91 5.82 -10.14
N PRO A 37 0.63 7.00 -10.73
CA PRO A 37 0.52 8.24 -9.94
C PRO A 37 -0.60 8.23 -8.90
N LEU A 38 -1.74 7.59 -9.20
CA LEU A 38 -2.88 7.53 -8.28
C LEU A 38 -2.53 6.72 -7.04
N TRP A 39 -1.91 5.56 -7.20
CA TRP A 39 -1.49 4.71 -6.07
C TRP A 39 -0.40 5.34 -5.22
N ALA A 40 0.60 5.95 -5.85
CA ALA A 40 1.61 6.71 -5.13
C ALA A 40 1.01 7.93 -4.40
N GLY A 41 0.06 8.62 -5.03
CA GLY A 41 -0.67 9.74 -4.43
C GLY A 41 -1.52 9.32 -3.23
N LEU A 42 -2.24 8.20 -3.34
CA LEU A 42 -3.05 7.65 -2.25
C LEU A 42 -2.18 7.39 -1.01
N LEU A 43 -1.03 6.72 -1.18
CA LEU A 43 -0.06 6.51 -0.10
C LEU A 43 0.33 7.82 0.58
N VAL A 44 0.72 8.83 -0.20
CA VAL A 44 1.13 10.14 0.32
C VAL A 44 -0.01 10.78 1.12
N VAL A 45 -1.24 10.74 0.60
CA VAL A 45 -2.42 11.31 1.26
C VAL A 45 -2.70 10.59 2.59
N THR A 46 -2.71 9.26 2.60
CA THR A 46 -3.04 8.48 3.80
C THR A 46 -1.94 8.61 4.86
N SER A 47 -0.66 8.58 4.47
CA SER A 47 0.46 8.84 5.38
C SER A 47 0.46 10.28 5.90
N GLY A 48 0.16 11.26 5.05
CA GLY A 48 0.04 12.67 5.43
C GLY A 48 -1.09 12.91 6.41
N ALA A 49 -2.25 12.28 6.19
CA ALA A 49 -3.39 12.32 7.11
C ALA A 49 -3.03 11.69 8.46
N ALA A 50 -2.35 10.54 8.47
CA ALA A 50 -1.90 9.89 9.70
C ALA A 50 -0.92 10.76 10.49
N LEU A 51 0.10 11.32 9.82
CA LEU A 51 1.07 12.21 10.45
C LEU A 51 0.41 13.49 10.99
N THR A 52 -0.47 14.10 10.21
CA THR A 52 -1.22 15.30 10.62
C THR A 52 -2.08 15.00 11.84
N THR A 53 -2.79 13.87 11.85
CA THR A 53 -3.62 13.44 12.98
C THR A 53 -2.77 13.20 14.22
N PHE A 54 -1.65 12.48 14.09
CA PHE A 54 -0.72 12.20 15.19
C PHE A 54 -0.15 13.47 15.82
N LEU A 55 0.13 14.50 15.02
CA LEU A 55 0.74 15.75 15.50
C LEU A 55 -0.27 16.77 16.04
N LEU A 56 -1.47 16.83 15.45
CA LEU A 56 -2.44 17.91 15.71
C LEU A 56 -3.66 17.48 16.53
N VAL A 57 -3.86 16.18 16.75
CA VAL A 57 -5.00 15.65 17.53
C VAL A 57 -4.45 14.92 18.76
N PRO A 58 -4.31 15.59 19.92
CA PRO A 58 -3.62 15.04 21.09
C PRO A 58 -4.20 13.73 21.61
N ASP A 59 -5.53 13.58 21.55
CA ASP A 59 -6.26 12.42 22.06
C ASP A 59 -6.65 11.44 20.94
N ALA A 60 -6.02 11.54 19.76
CA ALA A 60 -6.30 10.60 18.68
C ALA A 60 -5.92 9.18 19.12
N PRO A 61 -6.85 8.21 19.04
CA PRO A 61 -6.52 6.83 19.39
C PRO A 61 -5.49 6.29 18.40
N LEU A 62 -4.35 5.80 18.93
CA LEU A 62 -3.27 5.23 18.11
C LEU A 62 -3.76 4.19 17.09
N PRO A 63 -4.70 3.27 17.41
CA PRO A 63 -5.22 2.35 16.41
C PRO A 63 -5.79 3.05 15.16
N GLY A 64 -6.52 4.16 15.33
CA GLY A 64 -7.08 4.91 14.20
C GLY A 64 -6.00 5.59 13.35
N VAL A 65 -4.96 6.12 13.99
CA VAL A 65 -3.79 6.69 13.28
C VAL A 65 -3.06 5.62 12.47
N LEU A 66 -2.92 4.42 13.03
CA LEU A 66 -2.30 3.28 12.33
C LEU A 66 -3.14 2.81 11.14
N VAL A 67 -4.47 2.80 11.28
CA VAL A 67 -5.38 2.52 10.15
C VAL A 67 -5.16 3.52 9.02
N LEU A 68 -5.09 4.82 9.33
CA LEU A 68 -4.78 5.84 8.32
C LEU A 68 -3.41 5.61 7.68
N ALA A 69 -2.38 5.30 8.47
CA ALA A 69 -1.03 5.08 7.94
C ALA A 69 -0.96 3.85 7.02
N ALA A 70 -1.68 2.78 7.35
CA ALA A 70 -1.67 1.51 6.63
C ALA A 70 -2.64 1.47 5.43
N LEU A 71 -3.63 2.35 5.36
CA LEU A 71 -4.69 2.32 4.35
C LEU A 71 -4.15 2.33 2.92
N GLY A 72 -3.34 3.33 2.55
CA GLY A 72 -2.75 3.43 1.20
C GLY A 72 -1.88 2.22 0.82
N PRO A 73 -0.91 1.80 1.66
CA PRO A 73 -0.11 0.61 1.41
C PRO A 73 -0.94 -0.66 1.23
N LEU A 74 -1.92 -0.89 2.11
CA LEU A 74 -2.76 -2.10 2.05
C LEU A 74 -3.58 -2.12 0.78
N LEU A 75 -4.29 -1.03 0.46
CA LEU A 75 -5.09 -0.98 -0.77
C LEU A 75 -4.24 -1.19 -2.02
N TYR A 76 -3.02 -0.64 -2.05
CA TYR A 76 -2.10 -0.91 -3.15
C TYR A 76 -1.67 -2.38 -3.22
N LEU A 77 -1.42 -3.04 -2.09
CA LEU A 77 -1.07 -4.46 -2.08
C LEU A 77 -2.23 -5.34 -2.56
N LEU A 78 -3.48 -5.00 -2.20
CA LEU A 78 -4.65 -5.70 -2.72
C LEU A 78 -4.78 -5.54 -4.23
N GLU A 79 -4.67 -4.30 -4.74
CA GLU A 79 -4.68 -4.05 -6.18
C GLU A 79 -3.57 -4.82 -6.90
N ARG A 80 -2.36 -4.76 -6.36
CA ARG A 80 -1.20 -5.43 -6.93
C ARG A 80 -1.40 -6.94 -7.00
N ASP A 81 -2.03 -7.52 -5.99
CA ASP A 81 -2.33 -8.96 -5.95
C ASP A 81 -3.38 -9.32 -7.00
N ASP A 82 -4.45 -8.52 -7.08
CA ASP A 82 -5.52 -8.67 -8.08
C ASP A 82 -4.95 -8.53 -9.51
N SER A 83 -4.09 -7.55 -9.78
CA SER A 83 -3.48 -7.40 -11.11
C SER A 83 -2.46 -8.47 -11.49
N MET A 84 -1.97 -9.26 -10.53
CA MET A 84 -1.05 -10.36 -10.83
C MET A 84 -1.75 -11.72 -10.94
N HIS A 85 -2.88 -11.90 -10.24
CA HIS A 85 -3.54 -13.20 -10.10
C HIS A 85 -5.04 -13.18 -10.48
N GLY A 86 -5.62 -12.02 -10.80
CA GLY A 86 -7.07 -11.83 -10.98
C GLY A 86 -7.63 -12.39 -12.30
N ASP A 87 -6.77 -12.68 -13.27
CA ASP A 87 -7.16 -13.34 -14.53
C ASP A 87 -7.40 -14.85 -14.37
N ASP A 88 -7.02 -15.45 -13.25
CA ASP A 88 -7.25 -16.86 -13.00
C ASP A 88 -8.75 -17.14 -12.87
N PRO A 89 -9.28 -18.16 -13.58
CA PRO A 89 -10.69 -18.50 -13.48
C PRO A 89 -11.00 -18.93 -12.05
N ALA A 90 -12.01 -18.28 -11.46
CA ALA A 90 -12.47 -18.63 -10.12
C ALA A 90 -12.91 -20.11 -10.06
N ASP A 91 -12.07 -20.95 -9.45
CA ASP A 91 -12.34 -22.38 -9.26
C ASP A 91 -12.81 -22.64 -7.81
N PRO A 92 -14.11 -22.85 -7.58
CA PRO A 92 -14.65 -23.11 -6.24
C PRO A 92 -14.26 -24.48 -5.69
N THR A 93 -13.60 -25.33 -6.49
CA THR A 93 -13.15 -26.67 -6.09
C THR A 93 -11.72 -26.69 -5.59
N ARG A 94 -10.98 -25.59 -5.73
CA ARG A 94 -9.59 -25.46 -5.29
C ARG A 94 -9.44 -24.41 -4.22
N LEU A 95 -8.66 -24.74 -3.20
CA LEU A 95 -8.25 -23.75 -2.21
C LEU A 95 -7.09 -22.92 -2.78
N PRO A 96 -6.92 -21.64 -2.37
CA PRO A 96 -5.82 -20.80 -2.84
C PRO A 96 -4.42 -21.39 -2.66
N SER A 97 -4.24 -22.31 -1.70
CA SER A 97 -2.97 -23.02 -1.46
C SER A 97 -2.72 -24.23 -2.38
N GLU A 98 -3.68 -24.58 -3.24
CA GLU A 98 -3.62 -25.74 -4.15
C GLU A 98 -3.38 -25.32 -5.60
N SER A 99 -3.78 -24.10 -6.00
CA SER A 99 -3.46 -23.50 -7.30
C SER A 99 -1.95 -23.34 -7.49
N GLU A 100 -1.24 -22.82 -6.48
CA GLU A 100 0.23 -22.60 -6.51
C GLU A 100 1.04 -23.90 -6.65
N ARG A 101 0.47 -25.04 -6.25
CA ARG A 101 1.14 -26.35 -6.29
C ARG A 101 0.91 -27.10 -7.61
N ALA A 102 -0.13 -26.73 -8.36
CA ALA A 102 -0.47 -27.35 -9.63
C ALA A 102 0.43 -26.86 -10.77
N ASP A 103 0.76 -25.55 -10.79
CA ASP A 103 1.69 -24.97 -11.78
C ASP A 103 3.10 -25.60 -11.70
N ASP A 104 3.64 -25.80 -10.49
CA ASP A 104 4.93 -26.47 -10.25
C ASP A 104 4.96 -27.95 -10.68
N SER A 105 3.79 -28.57 -10.93
CA SER A 105 3.67 -29.99 -11.30
C SER A 105 3.59 -30.21 -12.82
N GLU A 106 3.34 -29.16 -13.60
CA GLU A 106 3.18 -29.20 -15.04
C GLU A 106 4.43 -28.71 -15.83
N GLU A 107 5.47 -28.23 -15.13
CA GLU A 107 6.84 -27.99 -15.65
C GLU A 107 7.79 -29.20 -15.47
#